data_AF-A0A2V5PH74-F1
#
_entry.id   AF-A0A2V5PH74-F1
#
_cell.length_a   1.000
_cell.length_b   1.000
_cell.length_c   1.000
_cell.angle_alpha   90.00
_cell.angle_beta   90.00
_cell.angle_gamma   90.00
#
_symmetry.space_group_name_H-M   'P 1'
#
loop_
_entity.id
_entity.type
_entity.pdbx_description
1 polymer ?
#
loop_
_entity_poly.entity_id
_entity_poly.type
_entity_poly.pdbx_seq_one_letter_code
_entity_poly.pdbx_strand_id
1 'polypeptide(L)'
;SNTAAKPSAPPLSANFALPPKSAVQTRLENEVTALKDQLAKLQTDNSRLEAKLNEALASQTNQARSENEIRSLKDQLRQLQADKSLLEAKLKEALAAQPAQVDPRELARAHDKIRSLEKQNALLNVSLAQGKSKAATPAPANPFDPTQQAALADADRKLIVQTEKIGALEMEKKALQSKLDTLVPSAWNANALEITKAALEDAYRQIAEQQVLASNLVAQLEFLSRGKVALGNRANPLPPAPVVTPANPPPR
;
A
#
# COMPACT_ATOMS: atom_id res chain seq x y z
N SER A 1 -39.49 -115.39 -25.79
CA SER A 1 -38.12 -115.51 -26.32
C SER A 1 -38.06 -115.01 -27.75
N ASN A 2 -37.01 -114.25 -28.09
CA ASN A 2 -36.45 -113.88 -29.40
C ASN A 2 -37.18 -112.92 -30.39
N THR A 3 -36.55 -111.73 -30.53
CA THR A 3 -36.13 -110.95 -31.74
C THR A 3 -36.91 -110.90 -33.07
N ALA A 4 -37.14 -109.66 -33.56
CA ALA A 4 -36.89 -109.18 -34.94
C ALA A 4 -37.18 -107.65 -35.06
N ALA A 5 -36.50 -106.93 -35.98
CA ALA A 5 -36.41 -105.47 -36.02
C ALA A 5 -37.16 -104.78 -37.19
N LYS A 6 -37.67 -103.56 -36.89
CA LYS A 6 -37.94 -102.34 -37.69
C LYS A 6 -38.88 -102.33 -38.91
N PRO A 7 -39.76 -101.31 -38.97
CA PRO A 7 -39.51 -100.17 -39.86
C PRO A 7 -39.57 -98.81 -39.16
N SER A 8 -38.91 -97.82 -39.78
CA SER A 8 -38.80 -96.42 -39.34
C SER A 8 -40.00 -95.61 -39.86
N ALA A 9 -40.71 -94.90 -38.97
CA ALA A 9 -41.72 -93.90 -39.31
C ALA A 9 -41.19 -92.48 -39.00
N PRO A 10 -41.50 -91.46 -39.82
CA PRO A 10 -40.83 -90.16 -39.81
C PRO A 10 -41.22 -89.25 -38.63
N PRO A 11 -40.35 -88.31 -38.21
CA PRO A 11 -40.70 -87.33 -37.20
C PRO A 11 -41.66 -86.28 -37.79
N LEU A 12 -42.81 -86.08 -37.15
CA LEU A 12 -43.69 -84.95 -37.43
C LEU A 12 -43.08 -83.66 -36.85
N SER A 13 -42.06 -83.14 -37.52
CA SER A 13 -41.60 -81.76 -37.35
C SER A 13 -42.61 -80.83 -38.03
N ALA A 14 -43.73 -80.54 -37.37
CA ALA A 14 -44.63 -79.48 -37.78
C ALA A 14 -43.99 -78.12 -37.45
N ASN A 15 -43.16 -77.66 -38.37
CA ASN A 15 -42.56 -76.33 -38.35
C ASN A 15 -43.69 -75.31 -38.62
N PHE A 16 -44.33 -74.80 -37.56
CA PHE A 16 -45.26 -73.66 -37.65
C PHE A 16 -44.46 -72.42 -38.06
N ALA A 17 -44.24 -72.26 -39.37
CA ALA A 17 -43.65 -71.05 -39.92
C ALA A 17 -44.66 -69.90 -39.77
N LEU A 18 -44.28 -68.88 -39.01
CA LEU A 18 -45.02 -67.61 -38.91
C LEU A 18 -45.24 -67.01 -40.32
N PRO A 19 -46.40 -66.40 -40.60
CA PRO A 19 -46.64 -65.75 -41.88
C PRO A 19 -45.63 -64.62 -42.12
N PRO A 20 -45.21 -64.39 -43.38
CA PRO A 20 -44.25 -63.33 -43.70
C PRO A 20 -44.85 -61.96 -43.37
N LYS A 21 -44.02 -61.09 -42.78
CA LYS A 21 -44.40 -59.72 -42.42
C LYS A 21 -44.88 -58.93 -43.66
N SER A 22 -45.93 -58.13 -43.50
CA SER A 22 -46.42 -57.25 -44.58
C SER A 22 -45.51 -56.04 -44.77
N ALA A 23 -45.48 -55.48 -45.99
CA ALA A 23 -44.68 -54.29 -46.31
C ALA A 23 -45.01 -53.07 -45.42
N VAL A 24 -46.28 -52.93 -45.02
CA VAL A 24 -46.74 -51.89 -44.08
C VAL A 24 -46.11 -52.08 -42.70
N GLN A 25 -46.00 -53.32 -42.23
CA GLN A 25 -45.41 -53.65 -40.93
C GLN A 25 -43.90 -53.40 -40.92
N THR A 26 -43.18 -53.72 -41.99
CA THR A 26 -41.76 -53.38 -42.14
C THR A 26 -41.53 -51.87 -42.16
N ARG A 27 -42.40 -51.10 -42.84
CA ARG A 27 -42.31 -49.63 -42.86
C ARG A 27 -42.52 -49.01 -41.48
N LEU A 28 -43.50 -49.51 -40.73
CA LEU A 28 -43.80 -49.04 -39.37
C LEU A 28 -42.65 -49.38 -38.40
N GLU A 29 -42.06 -50.57 -38.51
CA GLU A 29 -40.88 -50.95 -37.71
C GLU A 29 -39.69 -50.01 -37.96
N ASN A 30 -39.41 -49.68 -39.23
CA ASN A 30 -38.35 -48.76 -39.60
C ASN A 30 -38.58 -47.33 -39.04
N GLU A 31 -39.83 -46.88 -39.03
CA GLU A 31 -40.21 -45.56 -38.50
C GLU A 31 -40.08 -45.53 -36.98
N VAL A 32 -40.48 -46.59 -36.28
CA VAL A 32 -40.28 -46.73 -34.83
C VAL A 32 -38.78 -46.74 -34.47
N THR A 33 -37.94 -47.41 -35.27
CA THR A 33 -36.48 -47.37 -35.05
C THR A 33 -35.92 -45.96 -35.26
N ALA A 34 -36.35 -45.26 -36.31
CA ALA A 34 -35.90 -43.90 -36.58
C ALA A 34 -36.33 -42.92 -35.46
N LEU A 35 -37.56 -43.05 -34.96
CA LEU A 35 -38.06 -42.26 -33.83
C LEU A 35 -37.29 -42.57 -32.53
N LYS A 36 -36.93 -43.84 -32.30
CA LYS A 36 -36.13 -44.26 -31.15
C LYS A 36 -34.71 -43.66 -31.21
N ASP A 37 -34.09 -43.65 -32.39
CA ASP A 37 -32.78 -43.03 -32.60
C ASP A 37 -32.84 -41.50 -32.42
N GLN A 38 -33.91 -40.86 -32.91
CA GLN A 38 -34.16 -39.44 -32.67
C GLN A 38 -34.32 -39.12 -31.18
N LEU A 39 -35.07 -39.95 -30.44
CA LEU A 39 -35.25 -39.77 -28.99
C LEU A 39 -33.91 -39.91 -28.25
N ALA A 40 -33.09 -40.89 -28.61
CA ALA A 40 -31.76 -41.07 -28.04
C ALA A 40 -30.84 -39.87 -28.32
N LYS A 41 -30.93 -39.32 -29.53
CA LYS A 41 -30.19 -38.11 -29.91
C LYS A 41 -30.64 -36.89 -29.08
N LEU A 42 -31.95 -36.67 -28.97
CA LEU A 42 -32.50 -35.58 -28.16
C LEU A 42 -32.12 -35.71 -26.68
N GLN A 43 -32.13 -36.92 -26.12
CA GLN A 43 -31.65 -37.17 -24.75
C GLN A 43 -30.18 -36.78 -24.59
N THR A 44 -29.34 -37.17 -25.55
CA THR A 44 -27.91 -36.82 -25.54
C THR A 44 -27.69 -35.30 -25.64
N ASP A 45 -28.42 -34.64 -26.53
CA ASP A 45 -28.35 -33.19 -26.70
C ASP A 45 -28.83 -32.46 -25.44
N ASN A 46 -29.86 -32.96 -24.78
CA ASN A 46 -30.38 -32.37 -23.54
C ASN A 46 -29.36 -32.49 -22.39
N SER A 47 -28.76 -33.67 -22.19
CA SER A 47 -27.68 -33.83 -21.20
C SER A 47 -26.48 -32.93 -21.50
N ARG A 48 -26.19 -32.68 -22.78
CA ARG A 48 -25.11 -31.77 -23.18
C ARG A 48 -25.45 -30.30 -22.90
N LEU A 49 -26.72 -29.91 -23.05
CA LEU A 49 -27.18 -28.57 -22.71
C LEU A 49 -27.17 -28.33 -21.20
N GLU A 50 -27.61 -29.32 -20.41
CA GLU A 50 -27.55 -29.27 -18.95
C GLU A 50 -26.10 -29.11 -18.45
N ALA A 51 -25.16 -29.87 -19.03
CA ALA A 51 -23.74 -29.74 -18.70
C ALA A 51 -23.19 -28.33 -19.00
N LYS A 52 -23.54 -27.77 -20.16
CA LYS A 52 -23.14 -26.41 -20.55
C LYS A 52 -23.74 -25.34 -19.64
N LEU A 53 -24.99 -25.51 -19.21
CA LEU A 53 -25.64 -24.59 -18.29
C LEU A 53 -24.94 -24.57 -16.94
N ASN A 54 -24.59 -25.74 -16.41
CA ASN A 54 -23.84 -25.86 -15.15
C ASN A 54 -22.43 -25.24 -15.25
N GLU A 55 -21.73 -25.44 -16.36
CA GLU A 55 -20.43 -24.81 -16.62
C GLU A 55 -20.53 -23.28 -16.71
N ALA A 56 -21.57 -22.76 -17.39
CA ALA A 56 -21.83 -21.34 -17.48
C ALA A 56 -22.12 -20.71 -16.10
N LEU A 57 -22.92 -21.36 -15.26
CA LEU A 57 -23.23 -20.90 -13.90
C LEU A 57 -21.96 -20.89 -13.01
N ALA A 58 -21.12 -21.92 -13.12
CA ALA A 58 -19.84 -21.96 -12.41
C ALA A 58 -18.91 -20.82 -12.86
N SER A 59 -18.83 -20.56 -14.17
CA SER A 59 -18.04 -19.46 -14.73
C SER A 59 -18.53 -18.08 -14.26
N GLN A 60 -19.86 -17.89 -14.19
CA GLN A 60 -20.49 -16.65 -13.72
C GLN A 60 -20.20 -16.41 -12.23
N THR A 61 -20.25 -17.45 -11.42
CA THR A 61 -19.94 -17.37 -9.99
C THR A 61 -18.49 -16.97 -9.76
N ASN A 62 -17.56 -17.55 -10.52
CA ASN A 62 -16.14 -17.18 -10.47
C ASN A 62 -15.92 -15.73 -10.92
N GLN A 63 -16.60 -15.29 -11.97
CA GLN A 63 -16.52 -13.92 -12.45
C GLN A 63 -17.03 -12.91 -11.40
N ALA A 64 -18.16 -13.19 -10.76
CA ALA A 64 -18.69 -12.35 -9.68
C ALA A 64 -17.73 -12.26 -8.49
N ARG A 65 -17.06 -13.37 -8.14
CA ARG A 65 -16.03 -13.39 -7.10
C ARG A 65 -14.82 -12.51 -7.46
N SER A 66 -14.31 -12.61 -8.69
CA SER A 66 -13.21 -11.78 -9.16
C SER A 66 -13.57 -10.30 -9.20
N GLU A 67 -14.79 -9.95 -9.59
CA GLU A 67 -15.26 -8.56 -9.56
C GLU A 67 -15.29 -7.97 -8.15
N ASN A 68 -15.71 -8.76 -7.16
CA ASN A 68 -15.74 -8.33 -5.77
C ASN A 68 -14.32 -8.11 -5.22
N GLU A 69 -13.37 -8.97 -5.57
CA GLU A 69 -11.96 -8.81 -5.19
C GLU A 69 -11.35 -7.55 -5.80
N ILE A 70 -11.63 -7.29 -7.08
CA ILE A 70 -11.21 -6.05 -7.76
C ILE A 70 -11.81 -4.81 -7.10
N ARG A 71 -13.09 -4.85 -6.69
CA ARG A 71 -13.73 -3.75 -5.96
C ARG A 71 -13.02 -3.50 -4.62
N SER A 72 -12.77 -4.57 -3.85
CA SER A 72 -12.05 -4.47 -2.57
C SER A 72 -10.64 -3.89 -2.73
N LEU A 73 -9.89 -4.32 -3.74
CA LEU A 73 -8.54 -3.80 -4.01
C LEU A 73 -8.56 -2.32 -4.42
N LYS A 74 -9.56 -1.90 -5.21
CA LYS A 74 -9.74 -0.49 -5.57
C LYS A 74 -10.06 0.39 -4.36
N ASP A 75 -10.89 -0.10 -3.44
CA ASP A 75 -11.22 0.63 -2.22
C ASP A 75 -10.01 0.74 -1.28
N GLN A 76 -9.21 -0.33 -1.15
CA GLN A 76 -7.93 -0.30 -0.41
C GLN A 76 -6.96 0.71 -1.03
N LEU A 77 -6.85 0.74 -2.36
CA LEU A 77 -5.98 1.70 -3.04
C LEU A 77 -6.41 3.15 -2.80
N ARG A 78 -7.72 3.43 -2.82
CA ARG A 78 -8.26 4.75 -2.49
C ARG A 78 -7.97 5.15 -1.05
N GLN A 79 -8.12 4.22 -0.10
CA GLN A 79 -7.81 4.47 1.30
C GLN A 79 -6.33 4.79 1.51
N LEU A 80 -5.43 3.98 0.93
CA LEU A 80 -3.98 4.22 1.01
C LEU A 80 -3.57 5.56 0.39
N GLN A 81 -4.22 5.97 -0.71
CA GLN A 81 -3.98 7.29 -1.31
C GLN A 81 -4.43 8.44 -0.38
N ALA A 82 -5.57 8.29 0.30
CA ALA A 82 -6.04 9.26 1.28
C ALA A 82 -5.08 9.36 2.47
N ASP A 83 -4.68 8.21 3.03
CA ASP A 83 -3.76 8.11 4.16
C ASP A 83 -2.39 8.72 3.82
N LYS A 84 -1.88 8.46 2.62
CA LYS A 84 -0.65 9.09 2.11
C LYS A 84 -0.76 10.61 2.10
N SER A 85 -1.85 11.18 1.56
CA SER A 85 -2.01 12.64 1.52
C SER A 85 -2.08 13.24 2.92
N LEU A 86 -2.72 12.54 3.87
CA LEU A 86 -2.81 12.96 5.26
C LEU A 86 -1.44 12.91 5.94
N LEU A 87 -0.66 11.85 5.73
CA LEU A 87 0.68 11.72 6.26
C LEU A 87 1.62 12.77 5.68
N GLU A 88 1.54 13.05 4.38
CA GLU A 88 2.30 14.14 3.75
C GLU A 88 1.93 15.50 4.32
N ALA A 89 0.65 15.76 4.58
CA ALA A 89 0.19 16.98 5.23
C ALA A 89 0.74 17.10 6.66
N LYS A 90 0.66 16.03 7.45
CA LYS A 90 1.22 15.97 8.81
C LYS A 90 2.73 16.14 8.83
N LEU A 91 3.45 15.57 7.86
CA LEU A 91 4.89 15.75 7.73
C LEU A 91 5.22 17.21 7.39
N LYS A 92 4.49 17.84 6.46
CA LYS A 92 4.65 19.26 6.16
C LYS A 92 4.34 20.14 7.37
N GLU A 93 3.30 19.82 8.12
CA GLU A 93 2.94 20.52 9.35
C GLU A 93 4.01 20.36 10.43
N ALA A 94 4.52 19.15 10.66
CA ALA A 94 5.60 18.90 11.62
C ALA A 94 6.91 19.60 11.21
N LEU A 95 7.20 19.67 9.92
CA LEU A 95 8.35 20.40 9.37
C LEU A 95 8.15 21.92 9.45
N ALA A 96 6.94 22.43 9.24
CA ALA A 96 6.63 23.86 9.30
C ALA A 96 6.50 24.38 10.74
N ALA A 97 6.02 23.53 11.66
CA ALA A 97 5.97 23.79 13.09
C ALA A 97 7.35 23.64 13.76
N GLN A 98 8.44 23.71 12.97
CA GLN A 98 9.80 23.71 13.49
C GLN A 98 9.87 24.74 14.62
N PRO A 99 10.24 24.32 15.85
CA PRO A 99 10.25 25.20 17.00
C PRO A 99 11.09 26.43 16.68
N ALA A 100 10.56 27.64 16.92
CA ALA A 100 11.22 28.90 16.62
C ALA A 100 12.68 28.85 17.10
N GLN A 101 13.61 28.82 16.15
CA GLN A 101 15.03 28.67 16.47
C GLN A 101 15.46 29.88 17.30
N VAL A 102 15.86 29.64 18.55
CA VAL A 102 16.67 30.61 19.28
C VAL A 102 17.97 30.73 18.50
N ASP A 103 18.22 31.90 17.88
CA ASP A 103 19.38 32.10 17.01
C ASP A 103 20.66 31.86 17.83
N PRO A 104 21.53 30.90 17.44
CA PRO A 104 22.81 30.66 18.11
C PRO A 104 23.66 31.93 18.25
N ARG A 105 23.49 32.92 17.37
CA ARG A 105 24.14 34.22 17.45
C ARG A 105 23.64 35.07 18.61
N GLU A 106 22.35 35.01 18.94
CA GLU A 106 21.79 35.72 20.09
C GLU A 106 22.30 35.13 21.41
N LEU A 107 22.40 33.81 21.48
CA LEU A 107 22.99 33.12 22.63
C LEU A 107 24.49 33.44 22.79
N ALA A 108 25.25 33.46 21.70
CA ALA A 108 26.66 33.85 21.72
C ALA A 108 26.85 35.31 22.18
N ARG A 109 26.02 36.24 21.70
CA ARG A 109 26.03 37.65 22.15
C ARG A 109 25.71 37.80 23.62
N ALA A 110 24.72 37.05 24.13
CA ALA A 110 24.39 37.04 25.56
C ALA A 110 25.56 36.52 26.40
N HIS A 111 26.22 35.46 25.95
CA HIS A 111 27.42 34.90 26.58
C HIS A 111 28.60 35.88 26.64
N ASP A 112 28.89 36.55 25.52
CA ASP A 112 29.96 37.54 25.47
C ASP A 112 29.65 38.77 26.33
N LYS A 113 28.37 39.15 26.43
CA LYS A 113 27.94 40.24 27.31
C LYS A 113 28.13 39.92 28.78
N ILE A 114 27.79 38.70 29.20
CA ILE A 114 28.03 38.21 30.56
C ILE A 114 29.53 38.24 30.88
N ARG A 115 30.37 37.67 30.01
CA ARG A 115 31.83 37.65 30.20
C ARG A 115 32.43 39.06 30.27
N SER A 116 31.91 40.02 29.49
CA SER A 116 32.32 41.42 29.55
C SER A 116 31.95 42.08 30.87
N LEU A 117 30.73 41.84 31.38
CA LEU A 117 30.27 42.37 32.67
C LEU A 117 31.04 41.76 33.85
N GLU A 118 31.34 40.46 33.81
CA GLU A 118 32.18 39.79 34.81
C GLU A 118 33.58 40.42 34.91
N LYS A 119 34.23 40.67 33.76
CA LYS A 119 35.54 41.34 33.71
C LYS A 119 35.49 42.77 34.25
N GLN A 120 34.43 43.52 33.92
CA GLN A 120 34.24 44.88 34.44
C GLN A 120 34.06 44.88 35.96
N ASN A 121 33.27 43.95 36.51
CA ASN A 121 33.13 43.79 37.96
C ASN A 121 34.46 43.40 38.63
N ALA A 122 35.24 42.49 38.04
CA ALA A 122 36.56 42.14 38.56
C ALA A 122 37.51 43.34 38.63
N LEU A 123 37.53 44.17 37.58
CA LEU A 123 38.34 45.40 37.53
C LEU A 123 37.88 46.43 38.56
N LEU A 124 36.56 46.60 38.74
CA LEU A 124 35.99 47.49 39.76
C LEU A 124 36.33 47.01 41.18
N ASN A 125 36.25 45.71 41.44
CA ASN A 125 36.65 45.12 42.72
C ASN A 125 38.13 45.34 43.03
N VAL A 126 39.02 45.14 42.05
CA VAL A 126 40.46 45.43 42.21
C VAL A 126 40.70 46.93 42.44
N SER A 127 40.00 47.80 41.72
CA SER A 127 40.11 49.26 41.88
C SER A 127 39.65 49.71 43.26
N LEU A 128 38.57 49.12 43.78
CA LEU A 128 38.09 49.36 45.14
C LEU A 128 39.08 48.84 46.19
N ALA A 129 39.65 47.64 45.99
CA ALA A 129 40.67 47.09 46.88
C ALA A 129 41.94 47.96 46.91
N GLN A 130 42.39 48.44 45.75
CA GLN A 130 43.54 49.35 45.62
C GLN A 130 43.26 50.72 46.24
N GLY A 131 42.05 51.26 46.05
CA GLY A 131 41.60 52.50 46.68
C GLY A 131 41.59 52.39 48.21
N LYS A 132 41.08 51.28 48.73
CA LYS A 132 41.07 50.96 50.17
C LYS A 132 42.49 50.77 50.73
N SER A 133 43.40 50.13 49.99
CA SER A 133 44.79 49.97 50.42
C SER A 133 45.61 51.27 50.35
N LYS A 134 45.31 52.16 49.40
CA LYS A 134 45.99 53.47 49.26
C LYS A 134 45.57 54.45 50.36
N ALA A 135 44.37 54.28 50.92
CA ALA A 135 43.89 54.99 52.11
C ALA A 135 44.51 54.49 53.44
N ALA A 136 45.27 53.38 53.42
CA ALA A 136 45.88 52.79 54.62
C ALA A 136 47.36 53.19 54.86
N THR A 137 47.98 53.96 53.96
CA THR A 137 49.32 54.54 54.17
C THR A 137 49.21 55.89 54.89
N PRO A 138 49.88 56.10 56.05
CA PRO A 138 49.82 57.37 56.75
C PRO A 138 50.79 58.40 56.12
N ALA A 139 50.23 59.44 55.50
CA ALA A 139 50.92 60.70 55.23
C ALA A 139 49.91 61.86 55.45
N PRO A 140 50.37 63.05 55.88
CA PRO A 140 49.63 63.88 56.82
C PRO A 140 48.51 64.73 56.18
N ALA A 141 47.46 64.94 56.99
CA ALA A 141 46.49 66.02 56.95
C ALA A 141 45.68 66.24 55.65
N ASN A 142 44.64 65.42 55.48
CA ASN A 142 43.24 65.90 55.36
C ASN A 142 42.31 64.70 55.62
N PRO A 143 41.76 64.55 56.84
CA PRO A 143 40.80 63.50 57.13
C PRO A 143 39.45 63.90 56.50
N PHE A 144 38.88 63.04 55.67
CA PHE A 144 37.60 63.20 54.98
C PHE A 144 37.55 64.30 53.90
N ASP A 145 38.04 63.96 52.71
CA ASP A 145 37.54 64.62 51.51
C ASP A 145 36.15 64.03 51.17
N PRO A 146 35.04 64.78 51.32
CA PRO A 146 33.69 64.27 51.09
C PRO A 146 33.51 63.74 49.65
N THR A 147 34.34 64.19 48.72
CA THR A 147 34.36 63.70 47.34
C THR A 147 34.84 62.25 47.23
N GLN A 148 35.80 61.80 48.06
CA GLN A 148 36.26 60.41 48.07
C GLN A 148 35.23 59.47 48.70
N GLN A 149 34.57 59.91 49.77
CA GLN A 149 33.50 59.15 50.41
C GLN A 149 32.30 58.97 49.47
N ALA A 150 31.93 60.03 48.74
CA ALA A 150 30.87 59.99 47.73
C ALA A 150 31.25 59.07 46.56
N ALA A 151 32.50 59.10 46.10
CA ALA A 151 32.98 58.22 45.03
C ALA A 151 32.95 56.74 45.42
N LEU A 152 33.26 56.40 46.68
CA LEU A 152 33.14 55.03 47.20
C LEU A 152 31.68 54.59 47.30
N ALA A 153 30.80 55.45 47.83
CA ALA A 153 29.36 55.15 47.93
C ALA A 153 28.71 54.95 46.55
N ASP A 154 29.12 55.73 45.54
CA ASP A 154 28.65 55.58 44.17
C ASP A 154 29.22 54.32 43.49
N ALA A 155 30.44 53.91 43.83
CA ALA A 155 31.02 52.66 43.34
C ALA A 155 30.31 51.43 43.94
N ASP A 156 30.00 51.46 45.23
CA ASP A 156 29.24 50.39 45.90
C ASP A 156 27.81 50.27 45.32
N ARG A 157 27.14 51.41 45.05
CA ARG A 157 25.85 51.41 44.34
C ARG A 157 25.95 50.81 42.94
N LYS A 158 26.98 51.18 42.16
CA LYS A 158 27.21 50.63 40.81
C LYS A 158 27.49 49.13 40.85
N LEU A 159 28.19 48.66 41.87
CA LEU A 159 28.48 47.24 42.07
C LEU A 159 27.19 46.47 42.32
N ILE A 160 26.33 46.94 43.24
CA ILE A 160 25.03 46.32 43.53
C ILE A 160 24.18 46.21 42.25
N VAL A 161 24.04 47.31 41.50
CA VAL A 161 23.28 47.32 40.24
C VAL A 161 23.87 46.35 39.19
N GLN A 162 25.20 46.24 39.10
CA GLN A 162 25.82 45.28 38.19
C GLN A 162 25.65 43.83 38.64
N THR A 163 25.69 43.56 39.94
CA THR A 163 25.44 42.22 40.50
C THR A 163 24.01 41.77 40.24
N GLU A 164 23.03 42.66 40.45
CA GLU A 164 21.63 42.39 40.12
C GLU A 164 21.43 42.11 38.63
N LYS A 165 22.10 42.88 37.77
CA LYS A 165 22.06 42.68 36.31
C LYS A 165 22.67 41.35 35.86
N ILE A 166 23.77 40.92 36.48
CA ILE A 166 24.37 39.61 36.20
C ILE A 166 23.42 38.50 36.64
N GLY A 167 22.84 38.59 37.84
CA GLY A 167 21.85 37.61 38.30
C GLY A 167 20.64 37.51 37.37
N ALA A 168 20.13 38.63 36.86
CA ALA A 168 19.05 38.65 35.88
C ALA A 168 19.46 37.98 34.55
N LEU A 169 20.66 38.28 34.03
CA LEU A 169 21.17 37.69 32.79
C LEU A 169 21.50 36.20 32.94
N GLU A 170 21.93 35.75 34.12
CA GLU A 170 22.14 34.33 34.42
C GLU A 170 20.81 33.56 34.46
N MET A 171 19.77 34.14 35.07
CA MET A 171 18.42 33.57 35.04
C MET A 171 17.87 33.51 33.61
N GLU A 172 18.06 34.57 32.83
CA GLU A 172 17.66 34.62 31.42
C GLU A 172 18.42 33.57 30.59
N LYS A 173 19.73 33.44 30.78
CA LYS A 173 20.53 32.39 30.14
C LYS A 173 20.02 31.01 30.51
N LYS A 174 19.71 30.74 31.78
CA LYS A 174 19.15 29.45 32.21
C LYS A 174 17.79 29.18 31.59
N ALA A 175 16.95 30.21 31.48
CA ALA A 175 15.65 30.11 30.81
C ALA A 175 15.79 29.88 29.29
N LEU A 176 16.72 30.57 28.62
CA LEU A 176 17.02 30.38 27.20
C LEU A 176 17.66 29.02 26.93
N GLN A 177 18.54 28.54 27.81
CA GLN A 177 19.10 27.20 27.74
C GLN A 177 18.01 26.14 27.93
N SER A 178 17.14 26.29 28.91
CA SER A 178 16.00 25.38 29.11
C SER A 178 15.06 25.40 27.91
N LYS A 179 14.79 26.57 27.33
CA LYS A 179 14.04 26.68 26.08
C LYS A 179 14.77 25.96 24.95
N LEU A 180 16.07 26.15 24.79
CA LEU A 180 16.86 25.46 23.78
C LEU A 180 16.82 23.94 23.99
N ASP A 181 16.96 23.44 25.20
CA ASP A 181 16.89 22.00 25.50
C ASP A 181 15.49 21.42 25.20
N THR A 182 14.43 22.23 25.30
CA THR A 182 13.07 21.84 24.88
C THR A 182 12.80 22.00 23.37
N LEU A 183 13.55 22.87 22.68
CA LEU A 183 13.37 23.21 21.25
C LEU A 183 14.33 22.42 20.34
N VAL A 184 15.51 22.00 20.84
CA VAL A 184 16.28 20.91 20.25
C VAL A 184 15.31 19.76 20.12
N PRO A 185 15.13 19.15 18.92
CA PRO A 185 14.09 18.17 18.68
C PRO A 185 14.10 17.20 19.84
N SER A 186 13.06 17.23 20.68
CA SER A 186 12.95 16.23 21.73
C SER A 186 13.11 14.90 21.01
N ALA A 187 13.88 13.96 21.57
CA ALA A 187 14.13 12.68 20.89
C ALA A 187 12.82 12.03 20.39
N TRP A 188 11.69 12.39 21.01
CA TRP A 188 10.34 12.11 20.58
C TRP A 188 9.94 12.68 19.19
N ASN A 189 10.24 13.94 18.86
CA ASN A 189 9.96 14.52 17.53
C ASN A 189 10.86 13.95 16.44
N ALA A 190 12.14 13.69 16.75
CA ALA A 190 13.05 13.04 15.81
C ALA A 190 12.62 11.60 15.51
N ASN A 191 12.27 10.83 16.56
CA ASN A 191 11.75 9.48 16.42
C ASN A 191 10.37 9.46 15.73
N ALA A 192 9.47 10.40 16.04
CA ALA A 192 8.19 10.53 15.34
C ALA A 192 8.38 10.86 13.85
N LEU A 193 9.35 11.70 13.50
CA LEU A 193 9.69 12.00 12.11
C LEU A 193 10.30 10.77 11.40
N GLU A 194 11.14 10.00 12.09
CA GLU A 194 11.71 8.76 11.56
C GLU A 194 10.66 7.66 11.37
N ILE A 195 9.76 7.47 12.34
CA ILE A 195 8.63 6.54 12.26
C ILE A 195 7.68 6.94 11.13
N THR A 196 7.34 8.23 11.00
CA THR A 196 6.46 8.69 9.92
C THR A 196 7.12 8.56 8.56
N LYS A 197 8.43 8.78 8.46
CA LYS A 197 9.20 8.54 7.23
C LYS A 197 9.25 7.06 6.87
N ALA A 198 9.53 6.18 7.83
CA ALA A 198 9.53 4.74 7.63
C ALA A 198 8.14 4.22 7.20
N ALA A 199 7.08 4.68 7.87
CA ALA A 199 5.71 4.34 7.50
C ALA A 199 5.33 4.83 6.09
N LEU A 200 5.86 5.99 5.68
CA LEU A 200 5.67 6.52 4.33
C LEU A 200 6.40 5.66 3.28
N GLU A 201 7.65 5.27 3.54
CA GLU A 201 8.42 4.38 2.68
C GLU A 201 7.74 3.00 2.54
N ASP A 202 7.21 2.45 3.64
CA ASP A 202 6.43 1.22 3.63
C ASP A 202 5.14 1.35 2.81
N ALA A 203 4.41 2.46 2.95
CA ALA A 203 3.21 2.73 2.16
C ALA A 203 3.54 2.80 0.66
N TYR A 204 4.67 3.42 0.28
CA TYR A 204 5.14 3.43 -1.11
C TYR A 204 5.45 2.03 -1.62
N ARG A 205 6.11 1.19 -0.80
CA ARG A 205 6.42 -0.19 -1.15
C ARG A 205 5.16 -1.02 -1.36
N GLN A 206 4.15 -0.88 -0.49
CA GLN A 206 2.86 -1.57 -0.62
C GLN A 206 2.09 -1.14 -1.88
N ILE A 207 2.12 0.16 -2.23
CA ILE A 207 1.50 0.64 -3.48
C ILE A 207 2.20 0.02 -4.70
N ALA A 208 3.52 -0.06 -4.70
CA ALA A 208 4.27 -0.67 -5.80
C ALA A 208 3.95 -2.18 -5.92
N GLU A 209 3.88 -2.91 -4.81
CA GLU A 209 3.49 -4.32 -4.79
C GLU A 209 2.06 -4.54 -5.30
N GLN A 210 1.10 -3.71 -4.85
CA GLN A 210 -0.28 -3.71 -5.33
C GLN A 210 -0.37 -3.41 -6.84
N GLN A 211 0.46 -2.51 -7.35
CA GLN A 211 0.50 -2.19 -8.78
C GLN A 211 1.00 -3.36 -9.62
N VAL A 212 1.98 -4.13 -9.12
CA VAL A 212 2.45 -5.36 -9.75
C VAL A 212 1.37 -6.45 -9.75
N LEU A 213 0.69 -6.65 -8.61
CA LEU A 213 -0.43 -7.60 -8.51
C LEU A 213 -1.57 -7.24 -9.47
N ALA A 214 -1.96 -5.97 -9.54
CA ALA A 214 -2.97 -5.49 -10.46
C ALA A 214 -2.57 -5.75 -11.93
N SER A 215 -1.31 -5.50 -12.28
CA SER A 215 -0.78 -5.76 -13.63
C SER A 215 -0.81 -7.25 -13.99
N ASN A 216 -0.48 -8.12 -13.03
CA ASN A 216 -0.55 -9.57 -13.21
C ASN A 216 -2.00 -10.04 -13.41
N LEU A 217 -2.95 -9.52 -12.62
CA LEU A 217 -4.37 -9.83 -12.78
C LEU A 217 -4.89 -9.41 -14.16
N VAL A 218 -4.50 -8.23 -14.64
CA VAL A 218 -4.86 -7.74 -15.99
C VAL A 218 -4.28 -8.67 -17.07
N ALA A 219 -3.02 -9.08 -16.95
CA ALA A 219 -2.40 -10.01 -17.89
C ALA A 219 -3.12 -11.38 -17.92
N GLN A 220 -3.54 -11.90 -16.76
CA GLN A 220 -4.34 -13.13 -16.68
C GLN A 220 -5.71 -12.97 -17.33
N LEU A 221 -6.39 -11.83 -17.14
CA LEU A 221 -7.66 -11.56 -17.79
C LEU A 221 -7.52 -11.49 -19.32
N GLU A 222 -6.44 -10.88 -19.83
CA GLU A 222 -6.15 -10.87 -21.26
C GLU A 222 -5.87 -12.27 -21.80
N PHE A 223 -5.12 -13.08 -21.05
CA PHE A 223 -4.83 -14.47 -21.42
C PHE A 223 -6.11 -15.31 -21.50
N LEU A 224 -6.97 -15.23 -20.48
CA LEU A 224 -8.25 -15.93 -20.45
C LEU A 224 -9.19 -15.44 -21.56
N SER A 225 -9.22 -14.14 -21.84
CA SER A 225 -10.02 -13.54 -22.91
C SER A 225 -9.57 -14.02 -24.29
N ARG A 226 -8.26 -14.06 -24.55
CA ARG A 226 -7.69 -14.61 -25.78
C ARG A 226 -8.02 -16.10 -25.94
N GLY A 227 -7.93 -16.87 -24.85
CA GLY A 227 -8.33 -18.28 -24.84
C GLY A 227 -9.80 -18.48 -25.21
N LYS A 228 -10.69 -17.65 -24.66
CA LYS A 228 -12.13 -17.68 -24.97
C LYS A 228 -12.41 -17.36 -26.45
N VAL A 229 -11.72 -16.37 -27.03
CA VAL A 229 -11.85 -16.03 -28.46
C VAL A 229 -11.35 -17.17 -29.35
N ALA A 230 -10.20 -17.77 -29.03
CA ALA A 230 -9.67 -18.90 -29.79
C ALA A 230 -10.61 -20.13 -29.77
N LEU A 231 -11.21 -20.41 -28.62
CA LEU A 231 -12.22 -21.48 -28.50
C LEU A 231 -13.52 -21.14 -29.25
N GLY A 232 -13.95 -19.88 -29.24
CA GLY A 232 -15.09 -19.40 -30.02
C GLY A 232 -14.88 -19.54 -31.54
N ASN A 233 -13.71 -19.15 -32.04
CA ASN A 233 -13.35 -19.27 -33.46
C ASN A 233 -13.23 -20.74 -33.90
N ARG A 234 -12.85 -21.64 -32.98
CA ARG A 234 -12.81 -23.09 -33.25
C ARG A 234 -14.21 -23.72 -33.25
N ALA A 235 -15.17 -23.13 -32.55
CA ALA A 235 -16.56 -23.56 -32.55
C ALA A 235 -17.35 -23.09 -33.79
N ASN A 236 -16.91 -22.02 -34.46
CA ASN A 236 -17.43 -21.52 -35.74
C ASN A 236 -16.30 -21.41 -36.77
N PRO A 237 -15.87 -22.52 -37.41
CA PRO A 237 -14.91 -22.44 -38.50
C PRO A 237 -15.51 -21.64 -39.68
N LEU A 238 -14.72 -20.72 -40.24
CA LEU A 238 -15.03 -19.99 -41.47
C LEU A 238 -15.46 -20.98 -42.58
N PRO A 239 -16.47 -20.64 -43.41
CA PRO A 239 -16.88 -21.51 -44.50
C PRO A 239 -15.70 -21.76 -45.46
N PRO A 240 -15.53 -22.98 -45.99
CA PRO A 240 -14.41 -23.29 -46.87
C PRO A 240 -14.45 -22.43 -48.13
N ALA A 241 -13.29 -21.87 -48.49
CA ALA A 241 -13.13 -21.07 -49.70
C ALA A 241 -13.56 -21.85 -50.97
N PRO A 242 -14.15 -21.18 -51.97
CA PRO A 242 -14.62 -21.84 -53.17
C PRO A 242 -13.45 -22.47 -53.94
N VAL A 243 -13.55 -23.77 -54.18
CA VAL A 243 -12.59 -24.55 -54.97
C VAL A 243 -12.68 -24.08 -56.43
N VAL A 244 -11.62 -23.46 -56.94
CA VAL A 244 -11.49 -23.15 -58.36
C VAL A 244 -11.16 -24.45 -59.09
N THR A 245 -12.11 -24.97 -59.87
CA THR A 245 -11.93 -26.11 -60.78
C THR A 245 -11.10 -25.68 -62.01
N PRO A 246 -10.04 -26.42 -62.40
CA PRO A 246 -9.32 -26.16 -63.63
C PRO A 246 -10.15 -26.59 -64.86
N ALA A 247 -10.12 -25.74 -65.89
CA ALA A 247 -10.87 -25.90 -67.13
C ALA A 247 -10.42 -27.10 -67.97
N ASN A 248 -11.39 -27.80 -68.55
CA ASN A 248 -11.22 -28.92 -69.49
C ASN A 248 -10.62 -28.43 -70.83
N PRO A 249 -9.67 -29.15 -71.45
CA PRO A 249 -9.21 -28.82 -72.81
C PRO A 249 -10.22 -29.28 -73.88
N PRO A 250 -10.26 -28.62 -75.06
CA PRO A 250 -11.27 -28.86 -76.10
C PRO A 250 -11.00 -30.14 -76.91
N PRO A 251 -12.05 -30.74 -77.51
CA PRO A 251 -11.95 -32.04 -78.17
C PRO A 251 -11.32 -31.95 -79.57
N ARG A 252 -10.63 -33.02 -79.96
CA ARG A 252 -10.36 -33.37 -81.36
C ARG A 252 -10.88 -34.78 -81.62
#